data_AF-A0A151K302-F1
#
_entry.id   AF-A0A151K302-F1
#
_cell.length_a   1.000
_cell.length_b   1.000
_cell.length_c   1.000
_cell.angle_alpha   90.00
_cell.angle_beta   90.00
_cell.angle_gamma   90.00
#
_symmetry.space_group_name_H-M   'P 1'
#
loop_
_entity.id
_entity.type
_entity.pdbx_description
1 polymer ?
#
loop_
_entity_poly.entity_id
_entity_poly.type
_entity_poly.pdbx_seq_one_letter_code
_entity_poly.pdbx_strand_id
1 'polypeptide(L)' 'MSCKEKPASKNKHYTLIERKVFLQILDKYKNILEIKKSNATTLKDKDVAWSEICEEYNQSSLICQEVKTII' A
#
# COMPACT_ATOMS: atom_id res chain seq x y z
N MET A 1 -26.49 -13.59 2.44
CA MET A 1 -25.12 -13.05 2.61
C MET A 1 -25.10 -11.66 1.99
N SER A 2 -25.12 -10.61 2.82
CA SER A 2 -25.15 -9.22 2.33
C SER A 2 -23.72 -8.72 2.21
N CYS A 3 -23.21 -8.64 0.99
CA CYS A 3 -21.95 -7.97 0.71
C CYS A 3 -22.20 -6.46 0.88
N LYS A 4 -21.76 -5.89 2.00
CA LYS A 4 -21.78 -4.44 2.18
C LYS A 4 -20.71 -3.84 1.28
N GLU A 5 -21.15 -3.25 0.16
CA GLU A 5 -20.34 -2.38 -0.67
C GLU A 5 -19.88 -1.19 0.17
N LYS A 6 -18.56 -1.09 0.43
CA LYS A 6 -17.96 0.13 0.96
C LYS A 6 -18.15 1.22 -0.11
N PRO A 7 -18.56 2.45 0.26
CA PRO A 7 -18.72 3.52 -0.72
C PRO A 7 -17.37 3.75 -1.41
N ALA A 8 -17.34 3.50 -2.72
CA ALA A 8 -16.20 3.78 -3.56
C ALA A 8 -15.86 5.26 -3.42
N SER A 9 -14.78 5.52 -2.70
CA SER A 9 -14.27 6.88 -2.52
C SER A 9 -13.89 7.39 -3.90
N LYS A 10 -14.64 8.40 -4.37
CA LYS A 10 -14.48 9.19 -5.61
C LYS A 10 -13.09 8.98 -6.22
N ASN A 11 -12.99 8.47 -7.44
CA ASN A 11 -11.75 8.16 -8.16
C ASN A 11 -10.70 9.28 -8.06
N LYS A 12 -9.91 9.29 -6.97
CA LYS A 12 -8.75 10.14 -6.80
C LYS A 12 -7.64 9.46 -7.57
N HIS A 13 -7.19 10.12 -8.63
CA HIS A 13 -6.00 9.66 -9.33
C HIS A 13 -4.81 9.89 -8.42
N TYR A 14 -4.03 8.85 -8.15
CA TYR A 14 -2.77 9.01 -7.45
C TYR A 14 -1.90 10.04 -8.20
N THR A 15 -1.44 11.03 -7.46
CA THR A 15 -0.53 12.07 -7.93
C THR A 15 0.82 11.46 -8.36
N LEU A 16 1.63 12.24 -9.07
CA LEU A 16 2.99 11.82 -9.43
C LEU A 16 3.85 11.57 -8.19
N ILE A 17 3.65 12.35 -7.13
CA ILE A 17 4.39 12.22 -5.87
C ILE A 17 3.98 10.93 -5.16
N GLU A 18 2.67 10.66 -5.05
CA GLU A 18 2.13 9.42 -4.50
C GLU A 18 2.71 8.19 -5.20
N ARG A 19 2.67 8.17 -6.54
CA ARG A 19 3.26 7.08 -7.33
C ARG A 19 4.76 6.95 -7.10
N LYS A 20 5.51 8.06 -7.02
CA LYS A 20 6.95 8.04 -6.78
C LYS A 20 7.28 7.48 -5.40
N VAL A 21 6.55 7.89 -4.37
CA VAL A 21 6.71 7.37 -3.00
C VAL A 21 6.40 5.88 -2.97
N PHE A 22 5.30 5.45 -3.59
CA PHE A 22 4.94 4.04 -3.68
C PHE A 22 6.03 3.20 -4.34
N LEU A 23 6.58 3.65 -5.48
CA LEU A 23 7.67 2.96 -6.17
C LEU A 23 8.96 2.90 -5.34
N GLN A 24 9.28 3.96 -4.59
CA GLN A 24 10.44 3.96 -3.70
C GLN A 24 10.29 2.97 -2.55
N ILE A 25 9.09 2.86 -1.98
CA ILE A 25 8.78 1.87 -0.95
C ILE A 25 8.88 0.47 -1.55
N LEU A 26 8.28 0.22 -2.71
CA LEU A 26 8.35 -1.08 -3.39
C LEU A 26 9.79 -1.54 -3.65
N ASP A 27 10.69 -0.64 -4.04
CA ASP A 27 12.08 -0.98 -4.31
C ASP A 27 12.79 -1.55 -3.06
N LYS A 28 12.44 -1.08 -1.86
CA LYS A 28 12.97 -1.63 -0.59
C LYS A 28 12.56 -3.09 -0.35
N TYR A 29 11.34 -3.45 -0.72
CA TYR A 29 10.77 -4.79 -0.54
C TYR A 29 10.95 -5.70 -1.75
N LYS A 30 11.63 -5.23 -2.81
CA LYS A 30 11.84 -5.96 -4.07
C LYS A 30 12.35 -7.38 -3.86
N ASN A 31 13.32 -7.55 -2.96
CA ASN A 31 13.92 -8.85 -2.65
C ASN A 31 12.94 -9.87 -2.06
N ILE A 32 11.82 -9.42 -1.47
CA ILE A 32 10.77 -10.26 -0.89
C ILE A 32 9.66 -10.48 -1.92
N LEU A 33 9.28 -9.44 -2.65
CA LEU A 33 8.20 -9.48 -3.64
C LEU A 33 8.58 -10.27 -4.90
N GLU A 34 9.81 -10.12 -5.40
CA GLU A 34 10.32 -10.79 -6.61
C GLU A 34 10.78 -12.24 -6.36
N ILE A 35 10.65 -12.75 -5.13
CA ILE A 35 10.89 -14.16 -4.86
C ILE A 35 9.87 -14.98 -5.66
N LYS A 36 10.40 -15.72 -6.64
CA LYS A 36 9.63 -16.63 -7.53
C LYS A 36 9.26 -17.94 -6.83
N LYS A 37 9.77 -18.19 -5.62
CA LYS A 37 9.41 -19.35 -4.78
C LYS A 37 8.05 -19.10 -4.12
N SER A 38 7.22 -20.13 -4.11
CA SER A 38 5.85 -20.07 -3.57
C SER A 38 5.69 -21.06 -2.41
N ASN A 39 6.64 -21.10 -1.48
CA ASN A 39 6.48 -21.88 -0.26
C ASN A 39 5.61 -21.12 0.75
N ALA A 40 4.98 -21.84 1.69
CA ALA A 40 4.04 -21.25 2.64
C ALA A 40 4.65 -20.11 3.48
N THR A 41 5.94 -20.20 3.80
CA THR A 41 6.69 -19.15 4.51
C THR A 41 6.85 -17.91 3.64
N THR A 42 7.32 -18.06 2.40
CA THR A 42 7.47 -16.94 1.46
C THR A 42 6.15 -16.25 1.15
N LEU A 43 5.02 -16.98 1.14
CA LEU A 43 3.70 -16.35 1.00
C LEU A 43 3.36 -15.48 2.22
N LYS A 44 3.64 -15.95 3.44
CA LYS A 44 3.46 -15.15 4.66
C LYS A 44 4.39 -13.94 4.68
N ASP A 45 5.65 -14.10 4.28
CA ASP A 45 6.60 -12.99 4.22
C ASP A 45 6.16 -11.92 3.23
N LYS A 46 5.57 -12.32 2.09
CA LYS A 46 4.99 -11.39 1.11
C LYS A 46 3.75 -10.68 1.66
N ASP A 47 2.91 -11.37 2.41
CA ASP A 47 1.73 -10.78 3.05
C ASP A 47 2.13 -9.72 4.10
N VAL A 48 3.11 -10.06 4.95
CA VAL A 48 3.70 -9.12 5.92
C VAL A 48 4.32 -7.92 5.22
N ALA A 49 5.12 -8.14 4.17
CA ALA A 49 5.70 -7.05 3.40
C ALA A 49 4.63 -6.12 2.81
N TRP A 50 3.52 -6.65 2.30
CA TRP A 50 2.41 -5.81 1.82
C TRP A 50 1.75 -5.01 2.94
N SER A 51 1.63 -5.57 4.14
CA SER A 51 1.13 -4.83 5.31
C SER A 51 2.07 -3.67 5.69
N GLU A 52 3.38 -3.91 5.70
CA GLU A 52 4.39 -2.90 6.00
C GLU A 52 4.43 -1.80 4.92
N ILE A 53 4.35 -2.17 3.63
CA ILE A 53 4.24 -1.21 2.52
C ILE A 53 3.00 -0.31 2.70
N CYS A 54 1.86 -0.89 3.08
CA CYS A 54 0.64 -0.11 3.33
C CYS A 54 0.83 0.87 4.48
N GLU A 55 1.41 0.42 5.59
CA GLU A 55 1.68 1.29 6.74
C GLU A 55 2.65 2.42 6.39
N GLU A 56 3.78 2.11 5.76
CA GLU A 56 4.79 3.09 5.35
C GLU A 56 4.23 4.13 4.37
N TYR A 57 3.44 3.67 3.39
CA TYR A 57 2.77 4.55 2.44
C TYR A 57 1.76 5.48 3.14
N ASN A 58 0.96 4.93 4.05
CA ASN A 58 -0.06 5.68 4.79
C ASN A 58 0.53 6.60 5.87
N GLN A 59 1.75 6.36 6.35
CA GLN A 59 2.49 7.25 7.26
C GLN A 59 3.32 8.30 6.53
N SER A 60 3.50 8.14 5.22
CA SER A 60 4.26 9.11 4.43
C SER A 60 3.52 10.45 4.43
N SER A 61 4.13 11.45 5.06
CA SER A 61 3.59 12.81 5.20
C SER A 61 3.20 13.47 3.87
N LEU A 62 3.76 13.00 2.76
CA LEU A 62 3.45 13.43 1.39
C LEU A 62 2.09 12.91 0.88
N ILE A 63 1.55 11.88 1.53
CA ILE A 63 0.32 11.15 1.18
C ILE A 63 -0.81 11.52 2.15
N CYS A 64 -0.50 11.70 3.44
CA CYS A 64 -1.49 11.97 4.49
C CYS A 64 -2.16 13.36 4.42
N GLN A 65 -1.77 14.23 3.49
CA GLN A 65 -2.25 15.63 3.46
C GLN A 65 -3.77 15.77 3.22
N GLU A 66 -4.48 14.71 2.80
CA GLU A 66 -5.92 14.77 2.56
C GLU A 66 -6.82 14.30 3.72
N VAL A 67 -6.28 13.82 4.85
CA VAL A 67 -7.10 13.24 5.94
C VAL A 67 -7.17 14.13 7.19
N LYS A 68 -6.42 15.24 7.27
CA LYS A 68 -6.38 16.12 8.46
C LYS A 68 -7.29 17.34 8.45
N THR A 69 -8.27 17.42 7.55
CA THR A 69 -9.26 18.51 7.57
C THR A 69 -10.68 17.95 7.62
N ILE A 70 -11.09 17.48 8.80
CA ILE A 70 -12.49 17.60 9.22
C ILE A 70 -12.46 18.28 10.59
N ILE A 71 -13.11 19.43 10.60
CA ILE A 71 -13.26 20.47 11.62
C ILE A 71 -13.93 19.92 12.88
#